data_AF-A0AAV9K4A8-F1
#
_entry.id   AF-A0AAV9K4A8-F1
#
_cell.length_a   1.000
_cell.length_b   1.000
_cell.length_c   1.000
_cell.angle_alpha   90.00
_cell.angle_beta   90.00
_cell.angle_gamma   90.00
#
_symmetry.space_group_name_H-M   'P 1'
#
loop_
_entity.id
_entity.type
_entity.pdbx_description
1 polymer ?
#
loop_
_entity_poly.entity_id
_entity_poly.type
_entity_poly.pdbx_seq_one_letter_code
_entity_poly.pdbx_strand_id
1 'polypeptide(L)'
;MDADGSDIHLTEDEKQRIYKPWSYSVIIKIFGRKLSHIYLKQRLVAIWKVSEKIILIDLGHNCYIVEFLKEEKLHKTLQQGP
;
A
#
# COMPACT_ATOMS: atom_id res chain seq x y z
N MET A 1 -20.87 -15.43 -31.89
CA MET A 1 -21.06 -13.97 -31.81
C MET A 1 -20.48 -13.60 -30.47
N ASP A 2 -19.16 -13.42 -30.46
CA ASP A 2 -18.36 -13.31 -29.25
C ASP A 2 -18.27 -11.82 -28.89
N ALA A 3 -19.12 -11.45 -27.95
CA ALA A 3 -19.11 -10.20 -27.20
C ALA A 3 -19.64 -10.62 -25.82
N ASP A 4 -19.04 -10.28 -24.70
CA ASP A 4 -18.04 -9.28 -24.42
C ASP A 4 -17.61 -9.57 -22.97
N GLY A 5 -16.45 -9.08 -22.57
CA GLY A 5 -15.99 -9.21 -21.18
C GLY A 5 -17.05 -8.73 -20.20
N SER A 6 -17.21 -9.45 -19.09
CA SER A 6 -18.08 -9.06 -17.99
C SER A 6 -17.51 -7.80 -17.33
N ASP A 7 -17.86 -6.62 -17.84
CA ASP A 7 -17.49 -5.35 -17.23
C ASP A 7 -18.25 -5.17 -15.92
N ILE A 8 -17.50 -5.08 -14.82
CA ILE A 8 -18.04 -4.83 -13.49
C ILE A 8 -18.15 -3.31 -13.32
N HIS A 9 -19.35 -2.77 -13.51
CA HIS A 9 -19.63 -1.35 -13.27
C HIS A 9 -19.84 -1.09 -11.78
N LEU A 10 -18.86 -0.47 -11.13
CA LEU A 10 -18.99 0.00 -9.75
C LEU A 10 -19.58 1.40 -9.73
N THR A 11 -20.61 1.58 -8.90
CA THR A 11 -21.12 2.90 -8.51
C THR A 11 -20.07 3.69 -7.73
N GLU A 12 -20.24 5.00 -7.63
CA GLU A 12 -19.30 5.83 -6.89
C GLU A 12 -19.27 5.45 -5.40
N ASP A 13 -20.43 5.16 -4.80
CA ASP A 13 -20.51 4.71 -3.41
C ASP A 13 -19.77 3.39 -3.17
N GLU A 14 -19.84 2.46 -4.13
CA GLU A 14 -19.10 1.20 -4.05
C GLU A 14 -17.59 1.42 -4.13
N LYS A 15 -17.13 2.30 -5.03
CA LYS A 15 -15.73 2.69 -5.12
C LYS A 15 -15.27 3.33 -3.82
N GLN A 16 -16.02 4.29 -3.27
CA GLN A 16 -15.69 4.96 -2.01
C GLN A 16 -15.62 3.95 -0.85
N ARG A 17 -16.55 2.99 -0.78
CA ARG A 17 -16.52 1.91 0.20
C ARG A 17 -15.28 1.04 0.07
N ILE A 18 -14.86 0.72 -1.16
CA ILE A 18 -13.65 -0.07 -1.43
C ILE A 18 -12.38 0.73 -1.11
N TYR A 19 -12.37 2.05 -1.35
CA TYR A 19 -11.21 2.92 -1.12
C TYR A 19 -10.99 3.27 0.34
N LYS A 20 -12.06 3.36 1.14
CA LYS A 20 -12.03 3.81 2.54
C LYS A 20 -11.04 3.05 3.44
N PRO A 21 -10.88 1.71 3.36
CA PRO A 21 -9.84 1.01 4.11
C PRO A 21 -8.42 1.41 3.72
N TRP A 22 -8.20 1.89 2.50
CA TRP A 22 -6.89 2.25 1.96
C TRP A 22 -6.56 3.74 2.11
N SER A 23 -7.37 4.52 2.81
CA SER A 23 -7.18 5.98 2.95
C SER A 23 -5.82 6.37 3.52
N TYR A 24 -5.19 5.51 4.32
CA TYR A 24 -3.87 5.73 4.91
C TYR A 24 -2.83 4.73 4.41
N SER A 25 -2.96 4.31 3.15
CA SER A 25 -2.08 3.32 2.53
C SER A 25 -1.17 3.92 1.46
N VAL A 26 0.05 3.40 1.35
CA VAL A 26 1.01 3.71 0.27
C VAL A 26 1.36 2.43 -0.47
N ILE A 27 1.36 2.49 -1.79
CA ILE A 27 1.92 1.44 -2.64
C ILE A 27 3.39 1.74 -2.85
N ILE A 28 4.26 0.79 -2.51
CA ILE A 28 5.70 0.85 -2.78
C ILE A 28 6.10 -0.24 -3.76
N LYS A 29 7.06 0.07 -4.63
CA LYS A 29 7.69 -0.90 -5.54
C LYS A 29 9.17 -1.02 -5.24
N ILE A 30 9.63 -2.24 -5.01
CA ILE A 30 11.03 -2.54 -4.77
C ILE A 30 11.70 -2.94 -6.08
N PHE A 31 12.79 -2.26 -6.42
CA PHE A 31 13.64 -2.58 -7.56
C PHE A 31 14.86 -3.39 -7.09
N GLY A 32 15.32 -4.31 -7.94
CA GLY A 32 16.49 -5.15 -7.65
C GLY A 32 16.13 -6.48 -6.99
N ARG A 33 16.94 -6.92 -6.01
CA ARG A 33 16.78 -8.22 -5.36
C ARG A 33 15.53 -8.26 -4.49
N LYS A 34 14.82 -9.39 -4.52
CA LYS A 34 13.69 -9.65 -3.63
C LYS A 34 14.18 -9.67 -2.18
N LEU A 35 13.54 -8.86 -1.34
CA LEU A 35 13.77 -8.82 0.10
C LEU A 35 12.79 -9.76 0.80
N SER A 36 13.19 -10.34 1.93
CA SER A 36 12.23 -11.06 2.77
C SER A 36 11.21 -10.07 3.35
N HIS A 37 9.98 -10.53 3.54
CA HIS A 37 8.88 -9.70 4.06
C HIS A 37 9.24 -9.05 5.41
N ILE A 38 9.82 -9.84 6.32
CA ILE A 38 10.27 -9.37 7.65
C ILE A 38 11.35 -8.30 7.52
N TYR A 39 12.35 -8.52 6.66
CA TYR A 39 13.43 -7.56 6.46
C TYR A 39 12.93 -6.24 5.87
N LEU A 40 12.09 -6.33 4.82
CA LEU A 40 11.49 -5.15 4.19
C LEU A 40 10.70 -4.34 5.22
N LYS A 41 9.86 -5.00 6.02
CA LYS A 41 9.09 -4.35 7.09
C LYS A 41 9.98 -3.62 8.09
N GLN A 42 11.04 -4.27 8.58
CA GLN A 42 11.99 -3.66 9.51
C GLN A 42 12.71 -2.46 8.89
N ARG A 43 13.13 -2.57 7.63
CA ARG A 43 13.81 -1.49 6.91
C ARG A 43 12.90 -0.27 6.77
N LEU A 44 11.63 -0.47 6.39
CA LEU A 44 10.65 0.62 6.25
C LEU A 44 10.40 1.35 7.57
N VAL A 45 10.26 0.60 8.67
CA VAL A 45 10.10 1.18 10.01
C VAL A 45 11.30 2.06 10.39
N ALA A 46 12.52 1.59 10.11
CA ALA A 46 13.75 2.31 10.43
C ALA A 46 13.91 3.58 9.59
N ILE A 47 13.70 3.47 8.27
CA ILE A 47 13.82 4.57 7.30
C ILE A 47 12.82 5.68 7.62
N TRP A 48 11.55 5.32 7.78
CA TRP A 48 10.48 6.30 8.02
C TRP A 48 10.30 6.70 9.48
N LYS A 49 11.16 6.18 10.37
CA LYS A 49 11.16 6.48 11.81
C LYS A 49 9.77 6.33 12.44
N VAL A 50 9.06 5.28 12.04
CA VAL A 50 7.69 5.01 12.50
C VAL A 50 7.77 4.29 13.84
N SER A 51 7.22 4.90 14.89
CA SER A 51 7.22 4.35 16.25
C SER A 51 6.21 3.22 16.46
N GLU A 52 5.28 3.05 15.54
CA GLU A 52 4.16 2.11 15.61
C GLU A 52 4.29 0.96 14.60
N LYS A 53 3.51 -0.10 14.81
CA LYS A 53 3.48 -1.23 13.87
C LYS A 53 2.77 -0.80 12.59
N ILE A 54 3.46 -0.94 11.46
CA ILE A 54 2.87 -0.86 10.11
C ILE A 54 2.33 -2.23 9.68
N ILE A 55 1.31 -2.23 8.83
CA ILE A 55 0.84 -3.43 8.12
C ILE A 55 1.49 -3.42 6.74
N LEU A 56 2.06 -4.55 6.32
CA LEU A 56 2.74 -4.71 5.04
C LEU A 56 2.10 -5.87 4.28
N ILE A 57 1.45 -5.56 3.16
CA ILE A 57 0.72 -6.52 2.33
C ILE A 57 1.48 -6.70 1.02
N ASP A 58 1.77 -7.95 0.64
CA ASP A 58 2.43 -8.29 -0.61
C ASP A 58 1.40 -8.34 -1.74
N LEU A 59 1.61 -7.55 -2.80
CA LEU A 59 0.78 -7.52 -4.00
C LEU A 59 1.36 -8.35 -5.16
N GLY A 60 2.53 -8.97 -4.95
CA GLY A 60 3.31 -9.62 -6.01
C GLY A 60 4.13 -8.61 -6.83
N HIS A 61 4.97 -9.13 -7.72
CA HIS A 61 5.83 -8.31 -8.62
C HIS A 61 6.68 -7.24 -7.90
N ASN A 62 7.10 -7.54 -6.67
CA ASN A 62 7.82 -6.64 -5.77
C ASN A 62 7.06 -5.35 -5.44
N CYS A 63 5.74 -5.38 -5.52
CA CYS A 63 4.84 -4.31 -5.09
C CYS A 63 4.24 -4.67 -3.72
N TYR A 64 4.14 -3.68 -2.85
CA TYR A 64 3.61 -3.87 -1.50
C TYR A 64 2.72 -2.69 -1.12
N ILE A 65 1.72 -2.94 -0.29
CA ILE A 65 0.98 -1.90 0.41
C ILE A 65 1.54 -1.76 1.81
N VAL A 66 1.84 -0.53 2.19
CA VAL A 66 2.07 -0.15 3.59
C VAL A 66 0.86 0.62 4.07
N GLU A 67 0.18 0.09 5.08
CA GLU A 67 -0.91 0.78 5.76
C GLU A 67 -0.42 1.40 7.07
N PHE A 68 -0.74 2.67 7.27
CA PHE A 68 -0.43 3.46 8.46
C PHE A 68 -1.67 3.56 9.34
N LEU A 69 -1.48 3.62 10.66
CA LEU A 69 -2.58 3.79 11.60
C LEU A 69 -3.12 5.22 11.62
N LYS A 70 -2.33 6.20 11.15
CA LYS A 70 -2.64 7.62 11.20
C LYS A 70 -2.22 8.34 9.93
N GLU A 71 -3.08 9.25 9.46
CA GLU A 71 -2.82 10.11 8.30
C GLU A 71 -1.53 10.95 8.44
N GLU A 72 -1.26 11.47 9.63
CA GLU A 72 -0.06 12.27 9.90
C GLU A 72 1.23 11.50 9.55
N LYS A 73 1.24 10.18 9.77
CA LYS A 73 2.39 9.32 9.49
C LYS A 73 2.53 9.05 7.99
N LEU A 74 1.42 8.84 7.30
CA LEU A 74 1.39 8.79 5.84
C LEU A 74 2.01 10.07 5.26
N HIS A 75 1.51 11.24 5.67
CA HIS A 75 1.94 12.52 5.15
C HIS A 75 3.43 12.78 5.42
N LYS A 76 3.91 12.52 6.64
CA LYS A 76 5.35 12.61 6.97
C LYS A 76 6.19 11.69 6.10
N THR A 77 5.75 10.44 5.89
CA THR A 77 6.46 9.46 5.07
C THR A 77 6.59 9.92 3.62
N LEU A 78 5.50 10.44 3.03
CA LEU A 78 5.50 10.92 1.66
C LEU A 78 6.38 12.16 1.48
N GLN A 79 6.43 13.05 2.47
CA GLN A 79 7.22 14.29 2.41
C GLN A 79 8.70 14.09 2.69
N GLN A 80 9.04 13.19 3.62
CA GLN A 80 10.42 12.98 4.06
C GLN A 80 11.14 11.92 3.23
N GLY A 81 10.39 11.16 2.43
CA GLY A 81 10.93 10.09 1.60
C GLY A 81 11.54 8.96 2.44
N PRO A 82 12.08 7.93 1.76
CA PRO A 82 13.08 7.06 2.34
C PRO A 82 14.41 7.77 2.63
#